data_AF-A0A2V6K819-F1
#
_entry.id   AF-A0A2V6K819-F1
#
_cell.length_a   1.000
_cell.length_b   1.000
_cell.length_c   1.000
_cell.angle_alpha   90.00
_cell.angle_beta   90.00
_cell.angle_gamma   90.00
#
_symmetry.space_group_name_H-M   'P 1'
#
loop_
_entity.id
_entity.type
_entity.pdbx_description
1 polymer ?
#
loop_
_entity_poly.entity_id
_entity_poly.type
_entity_poly.pdbx_seq_one_letter_code
_entity_poly.pdbx_strand_id
1 'polypeptide(L)'
;MKKLSTAGRFIFWLAIIFTITFLVRAESGDRRASTHPQKELAVAPITIFDENGQPDVNGVPSATSTTVDVTVGGGTGFQFVPSPVNISVGDTVRWTWVNSGHSVTSGHPCAADSQYCSPNDMNCASGILSNTGTIYTHTFARSGTYSYFCASHCVIGMTGVVNVSGGCAPSGWSAGPNLPTTLVRAVGVWFPADGNFYTMGGRTSDSGGADFQHVLKYSPTSNMWTQMGVTLPDNFMNNMACGVLAVAGTPSIYCVGGSFALGTTATARVFSYNPVTDTATTLASGDNWPGNVAGTILPGGFVVTGNYLYILGGYNINTASTNQIWQFDPTQPVGSKWLQRVNTPVGIMYAPTCAIPEENGIIYVGGASDYQGGGVVDTTNSFSFNPIANTIGTIAPIPRATGETRALNFNGKMLVMGGGRTAPNPSMEVDAYNPGTNTWAVNTPVPAFTTARRNFPTDTDGTTRIWLGGGYASDGLTALNSMEIFCAAAGATATPTPTTTATATATPTATRTPTSTPTASPTPTPSSTATATAVSTATATAAATATRTPTATPTATTTPAATPTGTPGITPRPAPSARPRPTTPPPRP
;
A
#
# COMPACT_ATOMS: atom_id res chain seq x y z
N MET A 1 -3.21 38.93 81.85
CA MET A 1 -3.08 37.70 82.67
C MET A 1 -4.47 37.04 82.70
N LYS A 2 -4.77 35.81 82.29
CA LYS A 2 -4.08 34.60 81.82
C LYS A 2 -5.02 33.87 80.83
N LYS A 3 -4.43 33.03 79.97
CA LYS A 3 -5.02 32.22 78.90
C LYS A 3 -6.06 31.20 79.40
N LEU A 4 -7.09 30.92 78.59
CA LEU A 4 -7.85 29.66 78.59
C LEU A 4 -7.76 29.01 77.20
N SER A 5 -7.53 27.70 77.19
CA SER A 5 -7.05 26.89 76.07
C SER A 5 -8.12 26.44 75.06
N THR A 6 -7.67 26.21 73.84
CA THR A 6 -8.37 25.80 72.61
C THR A 6 -9.07 24.42 72.63
N ALA A 7 -9.33 23.83 73.80
CA ALA A 7 -9.98 22.51 73.93
C ALA A 7 -11.48 22.57 74.28
N GLY A 8 -12.03 23.74 74.62
CA GLY A 8 -13.42 23.90 75.07
C GLY A 8 -14.44 24.31 74.01
N ARG A 9 -14.05 24.43 72.73
CA ARG A 9 -14.94 24.91 71.65
C ARG A 9 -15.44 23.83 70.69
N PHE A 10 -15.04 22.56 70.88
CA PHE A 10 -15.42 21.44 70.01
C PHE A 10 -16.52 20.52 70.58
N ILE A 11 -17.03 20.77 71.79
CA ILE A 11 -18.04 19.92 72.44
C ILE A 11 -19.48 20.49 72.29
N PHE A 12 -19.66 21.66 71.69
CA PHE A 12 -20.98 22.32 71.63
C PHE A 12 -21.73 22.20 70.28
N TRP A 13 -21.26 21.39 69.33
CA TRP A 13 -21.91 21.23 68.01
C TRP A 13 -22.20 19.78 67.58
N LEU A 14 -22.06 18.80 68.49
CA LEU A 14 -22.32 17.38 68.22
C LEU A 14 -23.57 16.81 68.91
N ALA A 15 -24.41 17.65 69.52
CA ALA A 15 -25.59 17.21 70.29
C ALA A 15 -26.96 17.51 69.66
N ILE A 16 -27.05 18.00 68.40
CA ILE A 16 -28.32 18.43 67.78
C ILE A 16 -28.72 17.62 66.51
N ILE A 17 -28.03 16.52 66.18
CA ILE A 17 -28.43 15.67 65.02
C ILE A 17 -28.51 14.20 65.42
N PHE A 18 -29.28 13.89 66.48
CA PHE A 18 -29.61 12.50 66.83
C PHE A 18 -31.05 12.29 67.33
N THR A 19 -32.00 13.14 66.96
CA THR A 19 -33.39 13.03 67.44
C THR A 19 -34.45 13.32 66.38
N ILE A 20 -34.35 12.72 65.18
CA ILE A 20 -35.54 12.51 64.32
C ILE A 20 -35.45 11.11 63.69
N THR A 21 -35.77 10.11 64.50
CA THR A 21 -36.26 8.80 64.08
C THR A 21 -37.46 8.51 64.98
N PHE A 22 -38.54 7.95 64.39
CA PHE A 22 -39.80 7.47 64.99
C PHE A 22 -41.05 8.39 64.94
N LEU A 23 -41.86 8.18 63.90
CA LEU A 23 -43.33 8.28 63.76
C LEU A 23 -43.59 8.13 62.23
N VAL A 24 -44.34 7.20 61.61
CA VAL A 24 -45.43 6.27 61.94
C VAL A 24 -45.45 5.13 60.90
N ARG A 25 -46.00 3.97 61.27
CA ARG A 25 -46.18 2.74 60.46
C ARG A 25 -47.36 2.80 59.47
N ALA A 26 -47.15 2.11 58.35
CA ALA A 26 -48.01 1.15 57.63
C ALA A 26 -49.46 1.47 57.24
N GLU A 27 -49.74 1.31 55.94
CA GLU A 27 -50.90 0.53 55.50
C GLU A 27 -50.57 -0.27 54.22
N SER A 28 -51.06 -1.50 54.20
CA SER A 28 -50.73 -2.62 53.31
C SER A 28 -51.84 -2.84 52.31
N GLY A 29 -51.50 -3.20 51.08
CA GLY A 29 -52.45 -3.65 50.06
C GLY A 29 -51.81 -4.67 49.11
N ASP A 30 -51.84 -5.95 49.49
CA ASP A 30 -51.47 -7.08 48.65
C ASP A 30 -52.49 -7.30 47.51
N ARG A 31 -52.00 -7.40 46.27
CA ARG A 31 -52.60 -8.26 45.23
C ARG A 31 -51.50 -9.00 44.47
N ARG A 32 -51.53 -10.33 44.61
CA ARG A 32 -50.77 -11.31 43.82
C ARG A 32 -50.95 -11.11 42.32
N ALA A 33 -49.87 -11.19 41.55
CA ALA A 33 -49.89 -11.65 40.17
C ALA A 33 -48.58 -12.38 39.79
N SER A 34 -48.73 -13.68 39.53
CA SER A 34 -48.02 -14.58 38.62
C SER A 34 -46.57 -14.30 38.20
N THR A 35 -45.70 -15.27 38.51
CA THR A 35 -44.41 -15.50 37.84
C THR A 35 -44.61 -15.92 36.38
N HIS A 36 -44.09 -15.13 35.44
CA HIS A 36 -43.84 -15.55 34.06
C HIS A 36 -42.37 -15.29 33.69
N PRO A 37 -41.72 -16.18 32.93
CA PRO A 37 -40.31 -16.05 32.56
C PRO A 37 -40.13 -14.86 31.63
N GLN A 38 -39.20 -13.95 31.95
CA GLN A 38 -38.85 -12.85 31.06
C GLN A 38 -38.23 -13.40 29.77
N LYS A 39 -38.98 -13.25 28.69
CA LYS A 39 -38.50 -13.32 27.32
C LYS A 39 -37.64 -12.09 27.06
N GLU A 40 -36.41 -12.31 26.60
CA GLU A 40 -35.46 -11.29 26.16
C GLU A 40 -36.14 -10.32 25.17
N LEU A 41 -36.33 -9.07 25.58
CA LEU A 41 -36.88 -8.01 24.74
C LEU A 41 -35.71 -7.33 24.03
N ALA A 42 -35.68 -7.45 22.70
CA ALA A 42 -34.78 -6.68 21.85
C ALA A 42 -35.00 -5.17 22.09
N VAL A 43 -33.91 -4.47 22.42
CA VAL A 43 -33.90 -3.01 22.59
C VAL A 43 -34.08 -2.37 21.20
N ALA A 44 -35.12 -1.56 21.04
CA ALA A 44 -35.33 -0.79 19.80
C ALA A 44 -34.28 0.32 19.66
N PRO A 45 -33.82 0.64 18.43
CA PRO A 45 -32.80 1.65 18.22
C PRO A 45 -33.28 3.05 18.63
N ILE A 46 -32.38 3.82 19.27
CA ILE A 46 -32.60 5.20 19.66
C ILE A 46 -32.67 6.07 18.40
N THR A 47 -33.73 6.88 18.26
CA THR A 47 -33.90 7.85 17.18
C THR A 47 -33.62 9.25 17.73
N ILE A 48 -32.69 9.98 17.13
CA ILE A 48 -32.34 11.36 17.52
C ILE A 48 -33.01 12.33 16.54
N PHE A 49 -33.61 13.38 17.10
CA PHE A 49 -34.28 14.45 16.34
C PHE A 49 -33.43 15.72 16.41
N ASP A 50 -33.42 16.50 15.33
CA ASP A 50 -32.78 17.81 15.29
C ASP A 50 -33.56 18.85 16.13
N GLU A 51 -33.03 20.07 16.20
CA GLU A 51 -33.65 21.20 16.91
C GLU A 51 -35.04 21.59 16.38
N ASN A 52 -35.44 21.06 15.21
CA ASN A 52 -36.73 21.28 14.56
C ASN A 52 -37.65 20.04 14.63
N GLY A 53 -37.27 19.01 15.39
CA GLY A 53 -38.07 17.81 15.59
C GLY A 53 -38.16 16.88 14.37
N GLN A 54 -37.27 17.04 13.39
CA GLN A 54 -37.13 16.11 12.26
C GLN A 54 -36.06 15.05 12.57
N PRO A 55 -36.19 13.81 12.06
CA PRO A 55 -35.14 12.80 12.21
C PRO A 55 -33.83 13.32 11.60
N ASP A 56 -32.78 13.42 12.41
CA ASP A 56 -31.48 13.92 11.95
C ASP A 56 -30.79 12.82 11.11
N VAL A 57 -30.80 12.98 9.78
CA VAL A 57 -30.17 12.05 8.83
C VAL A 57 -28.64 12.10 8.86
N ASN A 58 -28.03 13.03 9.60
CA ASN A 58 -26.59 13.10 9.84
C ASN A 58 -26.20 12.65 11.26
N GLY A 59 -27.17 12.29 12.10
CA GLY A 59 -26.99 11.91 13.50
C GLY A 59 -27.03 10.41 13.77
N VAL A 60 -27.04 9.54 12.75
CA VAL A 60 -26.92 8.09 12.97
C VAL A 60 -25.46 7.77 13.28
N PRO A 61 -25.12 7.26 14.48
CA PRO A 61 -23.76 6.76 14.73
C PRO A 61 -23.45 5.65 13.73
N SER A 62 -22.31 5.77 13.05
CA SER A 62 -21.78 4.72 12.19
C SER A 62 -21.78 3.40 12.96
N ALA A 63 -22.38 2.35 12.39
CA ALA A 63 -22.93 1.20 13.10
C ALA A 63 -21.91 0.21 13.69
N THR A 64 -20.67 0.59 14.01
CA THR A 64 -19.69 -0.31 14.66
C THR A 64 -18.62 0.40 15.52
N SER A 65 -18.99 1.32 16.42
CA SER A 65 -18.11 1.65 17.57
C SER A 65 -18.24 0.54 18.61
N THR A 66 -17.13 -0.09 19.00
CA THR A 66 -17.13 -1.15 20.01
C THR A 66 -16.90 -0.57 21.41
N THR A 67 -17.55 -1.16 22.42
CA THR A 67 -17.26 -0.85 23.82
C THR A 67 -16.41 -1.95 24.42
N VAL A 68 -15.25 -1.59 24.97
CA VAL A 68 -14.37 -2.51 25.71
C VAL A 68 -14.51 -2.27 27.20
N ASP A 69 -14.77 -3.33 27.94
CA ASP A 69 -14.99 -3.27 29.38
C ASP A 69 -13.68 -3.37 30.16
N VAL A 70 -13.54 -2.49 31.16
CA VAL A 70 -12.47 -2.52 32.16
C VAL A 70 -13.09 -2.55 33.55
N THR A 71 -12.72 -3.54 34.33
CA THR A 71 -13.07 -3.64 35.74
C THR A 71 -12.12 -2.78 36.57
N VAL A 72 -12.65 -1.89 37.40
CA VAL A 72 -11.91 -1.03 38.34
C VAL A 72 -11.96 -1.63 39.73
N GLY A 73 -10.78 -1.91 40.31
CA GLY A 73 -10.66 -2.61 41.59
C GLY A 73 -10.81 -4.14 41.44
N GLY A 74 -10.48 -4.67 40.27
CA GLY A 74 -10.47 -6.12 39.99
C GLY A 74 -9.24 -6.84 40.58
N GLY A 75 -9.19 -8.16 40.45
CA GLY A 75 -8.06 -8.98 40.92
C GLY A 75 -7.85 -8.88 42.44
N THR A 76 -6.71 -8.34 42.86
CA THR A 76 -6.36 -8.11 44.28
C THR A 76 -7.03 -6.88 44.91
N GLY A 77 -7.89 -6.18 44.17
CA GLY A 77 -8.57 -4.97 44.62
C GLY A 77 -7.90 -3.66 44.20
N PHE A 78 -6.69 -3.70 43.63
CA PHE A 78 -5.93 -2.50 43.22
C PHE A 78 -5.51 -2.53 41.75
N GLN A 79 -6.37 -3.05 40.87
CA GLN A 79 -6.04 -3.26 39.46
C GLN A 79 -7.15 -2.79 38.52
N PHE A 80 -6.75 -2.41 37.31
CA PHE A 80 -7.62 -2.28 36.15
C PHE A 80 -7.53 -3.58 35.34
N VAL A 81 -8.65 -4.23 35.08
CA VAL A 81 -8.67 -5.55 34.41
C VAL A 81 -9.64 -5.53 33.23
N PRO A 82 -9.18 -5.73 31.97
CA PRO A 82 -7.80 -5.95 31.57
C PRO A 82 -6.96 -4.65 31.54
N SER A 83 -5.63 -4.82 31.54
CA SER A 83 -4.66 -3.78 31.23
C SER A 83 -3.41 -4.46 30.65
N PRO A 84 -2.92 -4.08 29.44
CA PRO A 84 -3.40 -2.99 28.60
C PRO A 84 -4.74 -3.30 27.88
N VAL A 85 -5.42 -2.25 27.44
CA VAL A 85 -6.58 -2.29 26.54
C VAL A 85 -6.13 -1.86 25.16
N ASN A 86 -6.45 -2.61 24.11
CA ASN A 86 -6.19 -2.23 22.73
C ASN A 86 -7.52 -2.01 22.01
N ILE A 87 -7.73 -0.81 21.48
CA ILE A 87 -8.96 -0.38 20.80
C ILE A 87 -8.64 0.43 19.55
N SER A 88 -9.66 0.87 18.83
CA SER A 88 -9.55 1.71 17.64
C SER A 88 -10.06 3.12 17.87
N VAL A 89 -9.70 4.07 16.99
CA VAL A 89 -10.22 5.44 17.07
C VAL A 89 -11.76 5.44 17.02
N GLY A 90 -12.43 6.04 17.99
CA GLY A 90 -13.89 6.06 18.08
C GLY A 90 -14.50 4.87 18.84
N ASP A 91 -13.71 3.92 19.31
CA ASP A 91 -14.15 2.93 20.30
C ASP A 91 -14.26 3.59 21.69
N THR A 92 -15.09 2.98 22.54
CA THR A 92 -15.35 3.44 23.90
C THR A 92 -14.77 2.45 24.90
N VAL A 93 -14.06 2.94 25.92
CA VAL A 93 -13.75 2.13 27.09
C VAL A 93 -14.79 2.39 28.17
N ARG A 94 -15.36 1.32 28.73
CA ARG A 94 -16.30 1.36 29.84
C ARG A 94 -15.64 0.81 31.10
N TRP A 95 -15.34 1.70 32.03
CA TRP A 95 -14.85 1.34 33.35
C TRP A 95 -16.01 1.07 34.32
N THR A 96 -15.99 -0.08 34.98
CA THR A 96 -17.00 -0.51 35.96
C THR A 96 -16.35 -0.81 37.30
N TRP A 97 -16.78 -0.13 38.37
CA TRP A 97 -16.21 -0.29 39.71
C TRP A 97 -16.80 -1.51 40.40
N VAL A 98 -15.95 -2.48 40.72
CA VAL A 98 -16.31 -3.64 41.58
C VAL A 98 -15.78 -3.48 43.00
N ASN A 99 -14.92 -2.49 43.25
CA ASN A 99 -14.46 -2.06 44.56
C ASN A 99 -14.59 -0.53 44.69
N SER A 100 -14.72 -0.04 45.92
CA SER A 100 -14.89 1.40 46.20
C SER A 100 -13.56 2.10 46.45
N GLY A 101 -13.51 3.42 46.29
CA GLY A 101 -12.32 4.21 46.62
C GLY A 101 -11.28 4.27 45.50
N HIS A 102 -11.70 4.08 44.25
CA HIS A 102 -10.84 4.14 43.07
C HIS A 102 -11.24 5.26 42.10
N SER A 103 -10.31 5.73 41.27
CA SER A 103 -10.60 6.62 40.15
C SER A 103 -10.04 6.07 38.84
N VAL A 104 -10.51 6.63 37.73
CA VAL A 104 -9.83 6.61 36.43
C VAL A 104 -9.39 8.03 36.14
N THR A 105 -8.10 8.26 35.99
CA THR A 105 -7.54 9.61 35.78
C THR A 105 -6.44 9.52 34.73
N SER A 106 -6.60 10.21 33.61
CA SER A 106 -5.61 10.20 32.52
C SER A 106 -4.30 10.86 32.94
N GLY A 107 -3.18 10.31 32.47
CA GLY A 107 -1.84 10.85 32.67
C GLY A 107 -0.82 9.82 33.15
N HIS A 108 0.37 10.32 33.43
CA HIS A 108 1.44 9.53 34.04
C HIS A 108 1.09 9.22 35.50
N PRO A 109 1.59 8.13 36.12
CA PRO A 109 1.21 7.78 37.48
C PRO A 109 1.36 8.96 38.46
N CYS A 110 0.27 9.28 39.15
CA CYS A 110 0.15 10.40 40.09
C CYS A 110 0.26 11.81 39.50
N ALA A 111 0.21 11.96 38.17
CA ALA A 111 0.27 13.24 37.47
C ALA A 111 -0.81 13.30 36.38
N ALA A 112 -1.93 13.96 36.69
CA ALA A 112 -3.05 14.09 35.77
C ALA A 112 -2.69 15.00 34.58
N ASP A 113 -3.02 14.58 33.37
CA ASP A 113 -2.87 15.39 32.14
C ASP A 113 -4.19 15.99 31.64
N SER A 114 -5.30 15.68 32.35
CA SER A 114 -6.65 16.19 32.08
C SER A 114 -7.22 15.87 30.69
N GLN A 115 -6.77 14.78 30.06
CA GLN A 115 -7.37 14.27 28.82
C GLN A 115 -8.75 13.62 29.06
N TYR A 116 -8.91 12.86 30.15
CA TYR A 116 -10.17 12.23 30.56
C TYR A 116 -10.11 11.77 32.03
N CYS A 117 -11.25 11.72 32.71
CA CYS A 117 -11.30 11.21 34.09
C CYS A 117 -12.71 10.85 34.56
N SER A 118 -12.80 9.87 35.45
CA SER A 118 -14.04 9.56 36.15
C SER A 118 -14.46 10.71 37.08
N PRO A 119 -15.77 10.97 37.23
CA PRO A 119 -16.88 10.23 36.63
C PRO A 119 -17.35 10.80 35.27
N ASN A 120 -16.84 11.94 34.81
CA ASN A 120 -17.49 12.73 33.76
C ASN A 120 -16.56 13.67 32.97
N ASP A 121 -15.25 13.42 32.94
CA ASP A 121 -14.23 14.22 32.25
C ASP A 121 -14.06 15.65 32.75
N MET A 122 -14.48 15.92 33.99
CA MET A 122 -14.34 17.23 34.63
C MET A 122 -13.45 17.15 35.87
N ASN A 123 -12.73 18.24 36.15
CA ASN A 123 -11.94 18.42 37.37
C ASN A 123 -10.89 17.31 37.62
N CYS A 124 -10.25 16.79 36.56
CA CYS A 124 -9.36 15.63 36.64
C CYS A 124 -8.20 15.77 37.62
N ALA A 125 -7.70 16.99 37.84
CA ALA A 125 -6.67 17.28 38.84
C ALA A 125 -7.09 16.89 40.27
N SER A 126 -8.39 16.80 40.55
CA SER A 126 -8.91 16.44 41.87
C SER A 126 -8.92 14.92 42.13
N GLY A 127 -8.73 14.09 41.08
CA GLY A 127 -8.66 12.64 41.24
C GLY A 127 -9.88 12.02 41.93
N ILE A 128 -11.09 12.40 41.49
CA ILE A 128 -12.36 12.07 42.17
C ILE A 128 -12.52 10.54 42.29
N LEU A 129 -12.63 10.06 43.53
CA LEU A 129 -12.85 8.65 43.83
C LEU A 129 -14.33 8.28 43.66
N SER A 130 -14.57 7.12 43.07
CA SER A 130 -15.88 6.53 42.86
C SER A 130 -16.03 5.23 43.64
N ASN A 131 -17.30 4.80 43.81
CA ASN A 131 -17.66 3.66 44.64
C ASN A 131 -18.11 2.47 43.76
N THR A 132 -18.21 1.30 44.39
CA THR A 132 -18.72 0.09 43.74
C THR A 132 -20.07 0.35 43.04
N GLY A 133 -20.21 -0.11 41.80
CA GLY A 133 -21.39 0.10 40.96
C GLY A 133 -21.35 1.35 40.08
N THR A 134 -20.36 2.24 40.25
CA THR A 134 -20.14 3.35 39.31
C THR A 134 -19.72 2.80 37.94
N ILE A 135 -20.23 3.45 36.88
CA ILE A 135 -19.83 3.22 35.49
C ILE A 135 -19.36 4.57 34.93
N TYR A 136 -18.21 4.55 34.26
CA TYR A 136 -17.68 5.69 33.52
C TYR A 136 -17.24 5.21 32.13
N THR A 137 -17.52 6.02 31.11
CA THR A 137 -17.21 5.70 29.72
C THR A 137 -16.46 6.85 29.08
N HIS A 138 -15.47 6.54 28.24
CA HIS A 138 -14.79 7.53 27.42
C HIS A 138 -14.52 6.98 26.02
N THR A 139 -14.82 7.79 25.00
CA THR A 139 -14.62 7.45 23.58
C THR A 139 -13.35 8.10 23.07
N PHE A 140 -12.43 7.30 22.54
CA PHE A 140 -11.10 7.78 22.16
C PHE A 140 -11.05 8.23 20.70
N ALA A 141 -11.12 9.55 20.47
CA ALA A 141 -11.23 10.11 19.12
C ALA A 141 -9.90 10.25 18.35
N ARG A 142 -8.75 9.90 18.93
CA ARG A 142 -7.44 10.00 18.28
C ARG A 142 -6.61 8.74 18.56
N SER A 143 -5.81 8.34 17.60
CA SER A 143 -4.87 7.25 17.79
C SER A 143 -3.75 7.68 18.73
N GLY A 144 -3.25 6.76 19.54
CA GLY A 144 -2.19 7.02 20.49
C GLY A 144 -2.23 6.07 21.67
N THR A 145 -1.24 6.19 22.54
CA THR A 145 -1.19 5.46 23.81
C THR A 145 -1.59 6.40 24.93
N TYR A 146 -2.68 6.07 25.62
CA TYR A 146 -3.26 6.85 26.70
C TYR A 146 -3.02 6.12 28.02
N SER A 147 -2.13 6.66 28.84
CA SER A 147 -1.94 6.18 30.21
C SER A 147 -3.02 6.75 31.12
N TYR A 148 -3.41 5.98 32.13
CA TYR A 148 -4.28 6.43 33.20
C TYR A 148 -3.94 5.72 34.52
N PHE A 149 -4.41 6.28 35.63
CA PHE A 149 -4.12 5.78 36.97
C PHE A 149 -5.30 6.01 37.92
N CYS A 150 -5.25 5.34 39.06
CA CYS A 150 -6.12 5.62 40.20
C CYS A 150 -5.44 6.62 41.15
N ALA A 151 -6.06 7.75 41.44
CA ALA A 151 -5.45 8.86 42.16
C ALA A 151 -5.00 8.51 43.59
N SER A 152 -5.78 7.71 44.31
CA SER A 152 -5.44 7.23 45.67
C SER A 152 -4.39 6.12 45.70
N HIS A 153 -4.19 5.40 44.59
CA HIS A 153 -3.44 4.15 44.55
C HIS A 153 -2.33 4.15 43.47
N CYS A 154 -2.01 5.30 42.89
CA CYS A 154 -1.00 5.43 41.86
C CYS A 154 0.42 5.12 42.39
N VAL A 155 0.69 5.44 43.65
CA VAL A 155 1.98 5.16 44.32
C VAL A 155 2.24 3.68 44.55
N ILE A 156 1.18 2.86 44.56
CA ILE A 156 1.28 1.39 44.63
C ILE A 156 1.09 0.72 43.26
N GLY A 157 1.11 1.50 42.18
CA GLY A 157 1.13 0.99 40.81
C GLY A 157 -0.23 0.66 40.19
N MET A 158 -1.35 1.19 40.72
CA MET A 158 -2.65 1.02 40.07
C MET A 158 -2.76 1.92 38.82
N THR A 159 -2.25 1.41 37.70
CA THR A 159 -2.14 2.09 36.42
C THR A 159 -2.73 1.25 35.29
N GLY A 160 -3.19 1.93 34.25
CA GLY A 160 -3.76 1.32 33.06
C GLY A 160 -3.26 2.01 31.80
N VAL A 161 -3.31 1.28 30.68
CA VAL A 161 -2.94 1.80 29.37
C VAL A 161 -4.04 1.45 28.38
N VAL A 162 -4.50 2.45 27.62
CA VAL A 162 -5.33 2.26 26.43
C VAL A 162 -4.47 2.57 25.20
N ASN A 163 -4.24 1.57 24.36
CA ASN A 163 -3.62 1.75 23.05
C ASN A 163 -4.74 1.89 22.00
N VAL A 164 -4.76 3.02 21.31
CA VAL A 164 -5.76 3.35 20.29
C VAL A 164 -5.08 3.31 18.92
N SER A 165 -5.41 2.31 18.12
CA SER A 165 -4.81 2.06 16.79
C SER A 165 -5.80 2.30 15.65
N GLY A 166 -5.34 2.92 14.57
CA GLY A 166 -6.05 2.94 13.27
C GLY A 166 -7.30 3.83 13.21
N GLY A 167 -7.39 4.56 12.10
CA GLY A 167 -8.60 5.27 11.67
C GLY A 167 -8.45 6.79 11.70
N CYS A 168 -8.79 7.41 10.58
CA CYS A 168 -9.21 8.81 10.54
C CYS A 168 -10.75 8.83 10.51
N ALA A 169 -11.36 9.94 10.88
CA ALA A 169 -12.80 10.10 10.81
C ALA A 169 -13.14 11.38 10.02
N PRO A 170 -14.16 11.35 9.13
CA PRO A 170 -14.95 10.19 8.73
C PRO A 170 -14.16 9.19 7.86
N SER A 171 -14.56 7.91 7.89
CA SER A 171 -13.99 6.84 7.06
C SER A 171 -14.57 6.83 5.65
N GLY A 172 -13.82 6.30 4.69
CA GLY A 172 -14.19 6.25 3.28
C GLY A 172 -13.38 7.23 2.45
N TRP A 173 -13.80 7.41 1.19
CA TRP A 173 -13.21 8.40 0.30
C TRP A 173 -13.80 9.79 0.57
N SER A 174 -12.93 10.78 0.62
CA SER A 174 -13.31 12.20 0.63
C SER A 174 -12.49 12.97 -0.38
N ALA A 175 -13.02 14.10 -0.87
CA ALA A 175 -12.23 15.02 -1.65
C ALA A 175 -11.06 15.57 -0.81
N GLY A 176 -9.87 15.59 -1.40
CA GLY A 176 -8.72 16.34 -0.90
C GLY A 176 -8.60 17.69 -1.60
N PRO A 177 -7.63 18.55 -1.20
CA PRO A 177 -7.32 19.75 -1.97
C PRO A 177 -6.83 19.36 -3.36
N ASN A 178 -7.30 20.07 -4.39
CA ASN A 178 -6.82 19.86 -5.75
C ASN A 178 -5.32 20.10 -5.84
N LEU A 179 -4.64 19.35 -6.72
CA LEU A 179 -3.28 19.63 -7.11
C LEU A 179 -3.20 21.06 -7.68
N PRO A 180 -2.07 21.78 -7.50
CA PRO A 180 -1.89 23.13 -8.04
C PRO A 180 -2.00 23.22 -9.58
N THR A 181 -1.90 22.08 -10.27
CA THR A 181 -2.01 21.97 -11.72
C THR A 181 -2.66 20.63 -12.09
N THR A 182 -3.21 20.51 -13.30
CA THR A 182 -3.55 19.20 -13.86
C THR A 182 -2.28 18.37 -13.98
N LEU A 183 -2.37 17.07 -13.67
CA LEU A 183 -1.20 16.22 -13.66
C LEU A 183 -1.55 14.79 -14.04
N VAL A 184 -0.90 14.28 -15.09
CA VAL A 184 -1.06 12.91 -15.58
C VAL A 184 0.30 12.26 -15.75
N ARG A 185 0.35 10.93 -15.66
CA ARG A 185 1.55 10.10 -15.83
C ARG A 185 2.71 10.42 -14.86
N ALA A 186 2.41 11.13 -13.77
CA ALA A 186 3.29 11.29 -12.62
C ALA A 186 3.28 10.02 -11.76
N VAL A 187 4.31 9.85 -10.93
CA VAL A 187 4.37 8.78 -9.93
C VAL A 187 4.00 9.34 -8.56
N GLY A 188 3.10 8.68 -7.84
CA GLY A 188 2.82 8.96 -6.44
C GLY A 188 3.78 8.19 -5.53
N VAL A 189 4.31 8.84 -4.50
CA VAL A 189 5.23 8.23 -3.53
C VAL A 189 4.92 8.75 -2.12
N TRP A 190 4.53 7.87 -1.21
CA TRP A 190 4.51 8.13 0.22
C TRP A 190 5.93 8.09 0.76
N PHE A 191 6.32 9.10 1.53
CA PHE A 191 7.66 9.17 2.12
C PHE A 191 7.57 9.04 3.65
N PRO A 192 7.75 7.82 4.21
CA PRO A 192 7.53 7.58 5.64
C PRO A 192 8.36 8.46 6.58
N ALA A 193 9.55 8.88 6.14
CA ALA A 193 10.47 9.63 6.99
C ALA A 193 9.99 11.04 7.34
N ASP A 194 9.08 11.62 6.55
CA ASP A 194 8.47 12.93 6.86
C ASP A 194 6.93 12.91 6.86
N GLY A 195 6.32 11.78 6.55
CA GLY A 195 4.87 11.60 6.58
C GLY A 195 4.13 12.39 5.51
N ASN A 196 4.74 12.67 4.35
CA ASN A 196 4.10 13.36 3.25
C ASN A 196 3.97 12.49 1.99
N PHE A 197 2.99 12.84 1.16
CA PHE A 197 2.76 12.23 -0.15
C PHE A 197 3.32 13.13 -1.25
N TYR A 198 4.10 12.56 -2.15
CA TYR A 198 4.80 13.26 -3.21
C TYR A 198 4.33 12.83 -4.59
N THR A 199 4.24 13.76 -5.53
CA THR A 199 4.16 13.45 -6.96
C THR A 199 5.49 13.74 -7.63
N MET A 200 6.01 12.77 -8.36
CA MET A 200 7.25 12.88 -9.13
C MET A 200 6.92 13.04 -10.61
N GLY A 201 7.24 14.21 -11.16
CA GLY A 201 7.15 14.47 -12.60
C GLY A 201 5.71 14.47 -13.13
N GLY A 202 5.52 13.86 -14.31
CA GLY A 202 4.29 13.83 -15.08
C GLY A 202 4.24 14.92 -16.14
N ARG A 203 3.02 15.23 -16.59
CA ARG A 203 2.74 16.35 -17.51
C ARG A 203 1.37 16.94 -17.25
N THR A 204 1.20 18.20 -17.64
CA THR A 204 -0.02 18.97 -17.38
C THR A 204 -1.08 18.79 -18.46
N SER A 205 -0.68 18.41 -19.67
CA SER A 205 -1.56 18.08 -20.79
C SER A 205 -0.87 17.13 -21.79
N ASP A 206 -1.58 16.73 -22.85
CA ASP A 206 -1.04 15.93 -23.95
C ASP A 206 -0.23 16.74 -24.98
N SER A 207 -0.19 18.07 -24.85
CA SER A 207 0.55 18.96 -25.73
C SER A 207 2.06 18.80 -25.58
N GLY A 208 2.80 18.94 -26.67
CA GLY A 208 4.27 18.93 -26.64
C GLY A 208 4.82 20.02 -25.72
N GLY A 209 5.79 19.66 -24.87
CA GLY A 209 6.40 20.57 -23.90
C GLY A 209 5.60 20.78 -22.61
N ALA A 210 4.50 20.05 -22.40
CA ALA A 210 3.72 20.10 -21.16
C ALA A 210 4.31 19.28 -20.00
N ASP A 211 5.56 18.81 -20.13
CA ASP A 211 6.24 17.98 -19.14
C ASP A 211 6.48 18.76 -17.84
N PHE A 212 6.02 18.19 -16.73
CA PHE A 212 6.11 18.80 -15.41
C PHE A 212 7.41 18.38 -14.74
N GLN A 213 8.39 19.29 -14.66
CA GLN A 213 9.74 19.03 -14.14
C GLN A 213 9.91 19.42 -12.66
N HIS A 214 8.85 19.27 -11.87
CA HIS A 214 8.86 19.62 -10.45
C HIS A 214 8.24 18.50 -9.61
N VAL A 215 8.42 18.63 -8.30
CA VAL A 215 7.80 17.75 -7.30
C VAL A 215 6.66 18.52 -6.63
N LEU A 216 5.51 17.87 -6.46
CA LEU A 216 4.47 18.37 -5.57
C LEU A 216 4.48 17.55 -4.29
N LYS A 217 4.38 18.23 -3.16
CA LYS A 217 4.26 17.63 -1.83
C LYS A 217 2.88 17.93 -1.28
N TYR A 218 2.12 16.89 -0.95
CA TYR A 218 0.93 16.99 -0.12
C TYR A 218 1.29 16.66 1.31
N SER A 219 0.95 17.57 2.23
CA SER A 219 1.13 17.34 3.66
C SER A 219 -0.20 16.98 4.32
N PRO A 220 -0.37 15.73 4.83
CA PRO A 220 -1.59 15.32 5.51
C PRO A 220 -1.89 16.13 6.78
N THR A 221 -0.87 16.70 7.43
CA THR A 221 -1.02 17.46 8.69
C THR A 221 -1.65 18.83 8.45
N SER A 222 -1.26 19.52 7.38
CA SER A 222 -1.83 20.82 7.00
C SER A 222 -2.95 20.71 5.98
N ASN A 223 -3.15 19.54 5.36
CA ASN A 223 -4.07 19.32 4.25
C ASN A 223 -3.80 20.29 3.08
N MET A 224 -2.53 20.44 2.70
CA MET A 224 -2.11 21.39 1.66
C MET A 224 -1.09 20.79 0.70
N TRP A 225 -1.19 21.21 -0.56
CA TRP A 225 -0.16 21.00 -1.58
C TRP A 225 0.88 22.11 -1.57
N THR A 226 2.12 21.76 -1.83
CA THR A 226 3.24 22.69 -2.05
C THR A 226 4.05 22.19 -3.24
N GLN A 227 4.32 23.06 -4.22
CA GLN A 227 5.33 22.76 -5.24
C GLN A 227 6.70 22.99 -4.63
N MET A 228 7.53 21.97 -4.69
CA MET A 228 8.90 22.02 -4.18
C MET A 228 9.79 22.85 -5.12
N GLY A 229 10.88 23.41 -4.60
CA GLY A 229 11.79 24.29 -5.33
C GLY A 229 12.71 23.58 -6.32
N VAL A 230 12.88 22.26 -6.19
CA VAL A 230 13.71 21.47 -7.10
C VAL A 230 13.21 21.54 -8.55
N THR A 231 14.15 21.64 -9.48
CA THR A 231 13.92 21.33 -10.90
C THR A 231 14.48 19.94 -11.17
N LEU A 232 13.63 19.05 -11.67
CA LEU A 232 14.01 17.69 -12.03
C LEU A 232 14.92 17.68 -13.28
N PRO A 233 15.73 16.63 -13.48
CA PRO A 233 16.92 16.73 -14.33
C PRO A 233 16.71 16.97 -15.83
N ASP A 234 15.55 16.63 -16.39
CA ASP A 234 15.21 16.80 -17.80
C ASP A 234 13.68 16.71 -18.00
N ASN A 235 13.20 16.75 -19.24
CA ASN A 235 11.77 16.67 -19.56
C ASN A 235 11.21 15.23 -19.67
N PHE A 236 12.01 14.18 -19.47
CA PHE A 236 11.57 12.79 -19.49
C PHE A 236 10.90 12.39 -18.17
N MET A 237 9.81 13.09 -17.83
CA MET A 237 9.17 13.01 -16.51
C MET A 237 7.87 12.21 -16.49
N ASN A 238 7.45 11.65 -17.62
CA ASN A 238 6.25 10.82 -17.69
C ASN A 238 6.59 9.34 -17.56
N ASN A 239 5.69 8.54 -16.99
CA ASN A 239 5.80 7.07 -17.00
C ASN A 239 7.11 6.54 -16.38
N MET A 240 7.59 7.18 -15.32
CA MET A 240 8.77 6.73 -14.59
C MET A 240 8.41 5.58 -13.63
N ALA A 241 9.42 4.84 -13.17
CA ALA A 241 9.32 4.01 -11.97
C ALA A 241 9.99 4.74 -10.81
N CYS A 242 9.27 5.00 -9.72
CA CYS A 242 9.84 5.65 -8.54
C CYS A 242 9.56 4.87 -7.25
N GLY A 243 10.43 5.01 -6.26
CA GLY A 243 10.22 4.44 -4.93
C GLY A 243 11.23 4.95 -3.91
N VAL A 244 10.90 4.79 -2.63
CA VAL A 244 11.78 5.20 -1.52
C VAL A 244 12.85 4.13 -1.32
N LEU A 245 14.12 4.51 -1.42
CA LEU A 245 15.26 3.66 -1.08
C LEU A 245 16.21 4.43 -0.17
N ALA A 246 17.03 3.70 0.57
CA ALA A 246 17.99 4.26 1.51
C ALA A 246 19.43 3.88 1.18
N VAL A 247 20.34 4.85 1.32
CA VAL A 247 21.79 4.64 1.30
C VAL A 247 22.34 5.09 2.64
N ALA A 248 23.07 4.21 3.34
CA ALA A 248 23.58 4.47 4.69
C ALA A 248 22.50 5.00 5.66
N GLY A 249 21.26 4.47 5.55
CA GLY A 249 20.12 4.86 6.38
C GLY A 249 19.44 6.18 5.98
N THR A 250 19.94 6.90 4.96
CA THR A 250 19.31 8.14 4.47
C THR A 250 18.30 7.79 3.37
N PRO A 251 16.98 7.96 3.58
CA PRO A 251 15.98 7.69 2.57
C PRO A 251 15.92 8.80 1.51
N SER A 252 15.66 8.41 0.27
CA SER A 252 15.43 9.30 -0.86
C SER A 252 14.50 8.62 -1.87
N ILE A 253 13.83 9.42 -2.69
CA ILE A 253 12.96 8.92 -3.77
C ILE A 253 13.84 8.70 -5.00
N TYR A 254 14.06 7.45 -5.38
CA TYR A 254 14.75 7.10 -6.63
C TYR A 254 13.73 6.96 -7.75
N CYS A 255 14.04 7.52 -8.91
CA CYS A 255 13.21 7.46 -10.10
C CYS A 255 14.04 6.98 -11.29
N VAL A 256 13.43 6.14 -12.12
CA VAL A 256 14.04 5.42 -13.23
C VAL A 256 13.25 5.66 -14.51
N GLY A 257 13.98 5.93 -15.59
CA GLY A 257 13.46 6.04 -16.93
C GLY A 257 12.59 7.27 -17.15
N GLY A 258 11.65 7.14 -18.09
CA GLY A 258 10.63 8.14 -18.39
C GLY A 258 10.56 8.52 -19.86
N SER A 259 9.47 9.20 -20.23
CA SER A 259 9.20 9.79 -21.55
C SER A 259 8.79 11.25 -21.42
N PHE A 260 8.65 11.94 -22.55
CA PHE A 260 8.13 13.31 -22.65
C PHE A 260 6.86 13.35 -23.50
N ALA A 261 6.08 14.43 -23.39
CA ALA A 261 4.83 14.59 -24.12
C ALA A 261 5.06 14.56 -25.64
N LEU A 262 4.25 13.74 -26.34
CA LEU A 262 4.37 13.44 -27.78
C LEU A 262 5.66 12.71 -28.21
N GLY A 263 6.55 12.39 -27.27
CA GLY A 263 7.79 11.68 -27.53
C GLY A 263 7.57 10.20 -27.84
N THR A 264 8.40 9.67 -28.75
CA THR A 264 8.47 8.22 -29.05
C THR A 264 9.74 7.56 -28.50
N THR A 265 10.57 8.31 -27.78
CA THR A 265 11.79 7.82 -27.12
C THR A 265 11.64 7.87 -25.60
N ALA A 266 12.49 7.11 -24.92
CA ALA A 266 12.54 6.99 -23.47
C ALA A 266 13.98 7.16 -22.97
N THR A 267 14.15 7.71 -21.77
CA THR A 267 15.46 7.76 -21.12
C THR A 267 15.71 6.50 -20.28
N ALA A 268 16.98 6.14 -20.10
CA ALA A 268 17.41 5.08 -19.16
C ALA A 268 17.86 5.66 -17.81
N ARG A 269 17.77 6.99 -17.65
CA ARG A 269 18.32 7.73 -16.51
C ARG A 269 17.79 7.21 -15.17
N VAL A 270 18.66 7.23 -14.18
CA VAL A 270 18.31 7.10 -12.76
C VAL A 270 18.65 8.40 -12.04
N PHE A 271 17.76 8.88 -11.19
CA PHE A 271 18.04 10.01 -10.30
C PHE A 271 17.42 9.77 -8.93
N SER A 272 18.00 10.38 -7.90
CA SER A 272 17.43 10.45 -6.56
C SER A 272 16.95 11.86 -6.25
N TYR A 273 15.80 11.98 -5.60
CA TYR A 273 15.32 13.20 -4.98
C TYR A 273 15.35 13.03 -3.46
N ASN A 274 15.99 13.96 -2.76
CA ASN A 274 16.00 14.02 -1.31
C ASN A 274 14.96 15.05 -0.83
N PRO A 275 13.83 14.63 -0.23
CA PRO A 275 12.78 15.54 0.23
C PRO A 275 13.21 16.48 1.37
N VAL A 276 14.24 16.12 2.15
CA VAL A 276 14.72 16.93 3.28
C VAL A 276 15.50 18.14 2.78
N THR A 277 16.37 17.94 1.79
CA THR A 277 17.20 19.02 1.23
C THR A 277 16.57 19.67 0.01
N ASP A 278 15.47 19.12 -0.51
CA ASP A 278 14.83 19.54 -1.75
C ASP A 278 15.80 19.54 -2.95
N THR A 279 16.60 18.48 -3.08
CA THR A 279 17.62 18.35 -4.13
C THR A 279 17.45 17.07 -4.92
N ALA A 280 17.62 17.18 -6.24
CA ALA A 280 17.70 16.03 -7.15
C ALA A 280 19.15 15.80 -7.57
N THR A 281 19.56 14.54 -7.67
CA THR A 281 20.89 14.12 -8.13
C THR A 281 20.73 13.03 -9.17
N THR A 282 21.17 13.30 -10.39
CA THR A 282 21.26 12.29 -11.45
C THR A 282 22.44 11.37 -11.17
N LEU A 283 22.21 10.06 -11.23
CA LEU A 283 23.26 9.05 -11.07
C LEU A 283 24.14 9.01 -12.33
N ALA A 284 25.33 8.42 -12.20
CA ALA A 284 26.26 8.28 -13.32
C ALA A 284 25.66 7.41 -14.45
N SER A 285 26.09 7.63 -15.69
CA SER A 285 25.59 6.88 -16.85
C SER A 285 25.81 5.36 -16.77
N GLY A 286 26.80 4.91 -16.00
CA GLY A 286 27.00 3.49 -15.68
C GLY A 286 25.85 2.87 -14.90
N ASP A 287 25.03 3.69 -14.22
CA ASP A 287 23.86 3.25 -13.46
C ASP A 287 22.55 3.38 -14.24
N ASN A 288 22.61 3.71 -15.54
CA ASN A 288 21.43 3.73 -16.40
C ASN A 288 20.73 2.36 -16.41
N TRP A 289 19.40 2.38 -16.42
CA TRP A 289 18.57 1.19 -16.40
C TRP A 289 18.79 0.32 -17.65
N PRO A 290 19.27 -0.92 -17.52
CA PRO A 290 19.57 -1.77 -18.66
C PRO A 290 18.33 -2.21 -19.45
N GLY A 291 17.13 -2.14 -18.86
CA GLY A 291 15.88 -2.50 -19.55
C GLY A 291 15.52 -1.57 -20.72
N ASN A 292 16.13 -0.39 -20.81
CA ASN A 292 15.96 0.54 -21.94
C ASN A 292 17.05 0.43 -23.01
N VAL A 293 17.41 -0.80 -23.40
CA VAL A 293 18.43 -1.05 -24.43
C VAL A 293 18.15 -0.35 -25.77
N ALA A 294 16.88 -0.13 -26.11
CA ALA A 294 16.47 0.44 -27.40
C ALA A 294 16.36 1.98 -27.37
N GLY A 295 16.44 2.61 -26.19
CA GLY A 295 16.14 4.05 -26.04
C GLY A 295 14.66 4.41 -26.24
N THR A 296 13.77 3.41 -26.21
CA THR A 296 12.32 3.53 -26.46
C THR A 296 11.48 2.75 -25.46
N ILE A 297 12.09 2.13 -24.45
CA ILE A 297 11.40 1.27 -23.48
C ILE A 297 11.19 2.04 -22.18
N LEU A 298 9.92 2.18 -21.80
CA LEU A 298 9.50 2.72 -20.51
C LEU A 298 9.48 1.62 -19.45
N PRO A 299 9.74 1.94 -18.18
CA PRO A 299 9.57 0.98 -17.10
C PRO A 299 8.13 0.47 -17.02
N GLY A 300 7.98 -0.81 -16.71
CA GLY A 300 6.69 -1.49 -16.59
C GLY A 300 6.08 -1.34 -15.20
N GLY A 301 5.65 -2.46 -14.63
CA GLY A 301 5.28 -2.49 -13.21
C GLY A 301 6.50 -2.26 -12.32
N PHE A 302 6.32 -1.63 -11.16
CA PHE A 302 7.45 -1.37 -10.26
C PHE A 302 7.04 -1.30 -8.80
N VAL A 303 7.94 -1.74 -7.92
CA VAL A 303 7.73 -1.76 -6.47
C VAL A 303 9.07 -1.78 -5.72
N VAL A 304 9.08 -1.24 -4.50
CA VAL A 304 10.21 -1.40 -3.57
C VAL A 304 9.93 -2.53 -2.58
N THR A 305 10.93 -3.40 -2.36
CA THR A 305 10.93 -4.34 -1.23
C THR A 305 12.37 -4.71 -0.86
N GLY A 306 12.66 -4.79 0.44
CA GLY A 306 14.02 -5.09 0.94
C GLY A 306 15.09 -4.07 0.53
N ASN A 307 14.74 -2.79 0.45
CA ASN A 307 15.59 -1.70 -0.05
C ASN A 307 16.08 -1.86 -1.51
N TYR A 308 15.32 -2.61 -2.31
CA TYR A 308 15.53 -2.72 -3.74
C TYR A 308 14.32 -2.23 -4.51
N LEU A 309 14.55 -1.51 -5.61
CA LEU A 309 13.49 -1.19 -6.58
C LEU A 309 13.47 -2.27 -7.66
N TYR A 310 12.32 -2.90 -7.83
CA TYR A 310 12.08 -3.86 -8.91
C TYR A 310 11.28 -3.21 -10.02
N ILE A 311 11.63 -3.51 -11.27
CA ILE A 311 10.89 -3.13 -12.48
C ILE A 311 10.57 -4.41 -13.25
N LEU A 312 9.30 -4.63 -13.55
CA LEU A 312 8.76 -5.83 -14.20
C LEU A 312 8.13 -5.45 -15.54
N GLY A 313 8.68 -6.00 -16.62
CA GLY A 313 8.29 -5.69 -17.99
C GLY A 313 8.61 -4.24 -18.37
N GLY A 314 7.80 -3.70 -19.28
CA GLY A 314 8.04 -2.39 -19.87
C GLY A 314 7.27 -2.18 -21.16
N TYR A 315 7.13 -0.92 -21.57
CA TYR A 315 6.51 -0.56 -22.85
C TYR A 315 7.58 -0.12 -23.83
N ASN A 316 7.86 -0.94 -24.84
CA ASN A 316 8.55 -0.46 -26.02
C ASN A 316 7.55 0.36 -26.85
N ILE A 317 7.73 1.68 -26.83
CA ILE A 317 6.72 2.64 -27.30
C ILE A 317 6.22 2.27 -28.70
N ASN A 318 4.91 2.09 -28.81
CA ASN A 318 4.16 1.72 -30.02
C ASN A 318 4.63 0.42 -30.70
N THR A 319 5.26 -0.48 -29.94
CA THR A 319 5.85 -1.70 -30.49
C THR A 319 5.37 -2.94 -29.75
N ALA A 320 5.65 -3.05 -28.46
CA ALA A 320 5.39 -4.27 -27.69
C ALA A 320 5.51 -4.02 -26.19
N SER A 321 4.91 -4.91 -25.40
CA SER A 321 5.29 -5.10 -24.00
C SER A 321 6.61 -5.89 -23.91
N THR A 322 7.34 -5.75 -22.79
CA THR A 322 8.55 -6.54 -22.49
C THR A 322 8.31 -7.39 -21.24
N ASN A 323 9.19 -8.37 -21.00
CA ASN A 323 9.03 -9.35 -19.91
C ASN A 323 10.22 -9.44 -18.95
N GLN A 324 11.21 -8.55 -19.06
CA GLN A 324 12.37 -8.59 -18.18
C GLN A 324 12.00 -8.12 -16.77
N ILE A 325 12.63 -8.71 -15.76
CA ILE A 325 12.60 -8.17 -14.39
C ILE A 325 14.00 -7.67 -14.05
N TRP A 326 14.08 -6.43 -13.58
CA TRP A 326 15.31 -5.78 -13.15
C TRP A 326 15.20 -5.37 -11.69
N GLN A 327 16.24 -5.65 -10.92
CA GLN A 327 16.40 -5.20 -9.55
C GLN A 327 17.47 -4.11 -9.49
N PHE A 328 17.16 -3.00 -8.82
CA PHE A 328 18.07 -1.92 -8.54
C PHE A 328 18.46 -1.89 -7.07
N ASP A 329 19.76 -1.81 -6.79
CA ASP A 329 20.36 -1.59 -5.47
C ASP A 329 21.15 -0.27 -5.47
N PRO A 330 20.68 0.77 -4.76
CA PRO A 330 21.36 2.06 -4.74
C PRO A 330 22.68 2.02 -3.95
N THR A 331 22.94 0.98 -3.16
CA THR A 331 24.13 0.85 -2.30
C THR A 331 25.34 0.29 -3.03
N GLN A 332 25.15 -0.36 -4.19
CA GLN A 332 26.26 -0.91 -4.97
C GLN A 332 27.11 0.17 -5.64
N PRO A 333 28.37 -0.12 -6.00
CA PRO A 333 29.20 0.77 -6.81
C PRO A 333 28.56 1.12 -8.16
N VAL A 334 29.00 2.24 -8.74
CA VAL A 334 28.59 2.66 -10.09
C VAL A 334 28.84 1.54 -11.10
N GLY A 335 27.84 1.24 -11.94
CA GLY A 335 27.92 0.17 -12.94
C GLY A 335 27.52 -1.22 -12.43
N SER A 336 27.27 -1.37 -11.13
CA SER A 336 26.89 -2.65 -10.51
C SER A 336 25.54 -2.61 -9.78
N LYS A 337 24.77 -1.53 -9.94
CA LYS A 337 23.50 -1.33 -9.25
C LYS A 337 22.33 -2.17 -9.79
N TRP A 338 22.47 -2.77 -10.97
CA TRP A 338 21.40 -3.51 -11.63
C TRP A 338 21.68 -5.00 -11.69
N LEU A 339 20.68 -5.79 -11.31
CA LEU A 339 20.69 -7.24 -11.42
C LEU A 339 19.47 -7.70 -12.20
N GLN A 340 19.68 -8.45 -13.29
CA GLN A 340 18.59 -9.08 -14.04
C GLN A 340 18.05 -10.28 -13.25
N ARG A 341 16.74 -10.39 -13.15
CA ARG A 341 16.03 -11.51 -12.52
C ARG A 341 15.40 -12.41 -13.59
N VAL A 342 14.67 -13.45 -13.18
CA VAL A 342 13.83 -14.21 -14.12
C VAL A 342 12.86 -13.31 -14.87
N ASN A 343 12.38 -13.74 -16.03
CA ASN A 343 11.38 -12.99 -16.77
C ASN A 343 9.97 -13.24 -16.23
N THR A 344 9.08 -12.28 -16.45
CA THR A 344 7.64 -12.47 -16.29
C THR A 344 7.14 -13.53 -17.30
N PRO A 345 6.03 -14.24 -17.03
CA PRO A 345 5.51 -15.29 -17.93
C PRO A 345 5.17 -14.80 -19.33
N VAL A 346 4.78 -13.53 -19.42
CA VAL A 346 4.34 -12.84 -20.63
C VAL A 346 4.85 -11.41 -20.61
N GLY A 347 4.88 -10.76 -21.78
CA GLY A 347 5.12 -9.33 -21.86
C GLY A 347 4.04 -8.56 -21.09
N ILE A 348 4.45 -7.61 -20.26
CA ILE A 348 3.55 -6.71 -19.53
C ILE A 348 4.06 -5.28 -19.61
N MET A 349 3.13 -4.32 -19.63
CA MET A 349 3.44 -2.90 -19.46
C MET A 349 2.41 -2.24 -18.55
N TYR A 350 2.75 -1.08 -17.97
CA TYR A 350 1.85 -0.32 -17.09
C TYR A 350 1.16 -1.18 -16.01
N ALA A 351 1.91 -2.12 -15.45
CA ALA A 351 1.36 -3.19 -14.63
C ALA A 351 1.25 -2.74 -13.16
N PRO A 352 0.04 -2.68 -12.58
CA PRO A 352 -0.12 -2.43 -11.15
C PRO A 352 0.58 -3.56 -10.36
N THR A 353 1.53 -3.16 -9.52
CA THR A 353 2.46 -4.06 -8.84
C THR A 353 2.66 -3.62 -7.39
N CYS A 354 2.59 -4.55 -6.43
CA CYS A 354 2.96 -4.29 -5.03
C CYS A 354 3.72 -5.47 -4.43
N ALA A 355 4.32 -5.30 -3.24
CA ALA A 355 5.06 -6.33 -2.52
C ALA A 355 4.41 -6.57 -1.15
N ILE A 356 4.27 -7.83 -0.75
CA ILE A 356 3.67 -8.20 0.55
C ILE A 356 4.49 -9.34 1.18
N PRO A 357 4.99 -9.18 2.42
CA PRO A 357 5.08 -7.92 3.18
C PRO A 357 6.01 -6.89 2.52
N GLU A 358 6.09 -5.67 3.07
CA GLU A 358 6.93 -4.60 2.49
C GLU A 358 8.42 -4.98 2.48
N GLU A 359 8.89 -5.66 3.51
CA GLU A 359 10.27 -6.13 3.61
C GLU A 359 10.40 -7.57 3.11
N ASN A 360 11.23 -7.77 2.07
CA ASN A 360 11.54 -9.08 1.49
C ASN A 360 10.30 -9.88 1.04
N GLY A 361 9.22 -9.18 0.71
CA GLY A 361 7.95 -9.81 0.33
C GLY A 361 7.93 -10.37 -1.08
N ILE A 362 6.87 -11.13 -1.31
CA ILE A 362 6.51 -11.59 -2.64
C ILE A 362 5.94 -10.38 -3.40
N ILE A 363 6.39 -10.20 -4.64
CA ILE A 363 5.88 -9.17 -5.54
C ILE A 363 4.67 -9.74 -6.28
N TYR A 364 3.56 -9.03 -6.28
CA TYR A 364 2.32 -9.43 -6.95
C TYR A 364 2.00 -8.45 -8.07
N VAL A 365 1.50 -9.00 -9.17
CA VAL A 365 0.96 -8.27 -10.32
C VAL A 365 -0.48 -8.73 -10.52
N GLY A 366 -1.40 -7.78 -10.70
CA GLY A 366 -2.81 -8.07 -10.97
C GLY A 366 -3.37 -7.11 -11.99
N GLY A 367 -3.49 -7.58 -13.23
CA GLY A 367 -3.71 -6.73 -14.39
C GLY A 367 -2.39 -6.21 -14.96
N ALA A 368 -2.45 -5.78 -16.22
CA ALA A 368 -1.41 -5.09 -16.95
C ALA A 368 -2.02 -4.56 -18.25
N SER A 369 -1.28 -3.74 -18.98
CA SER A 369 -1.55 -3.52 -20.39
C SER A 369 -0.64 -4.38 -21.28
N ASP A 370 -1.07 -4.58 -22.52
CA ASP A 370 -0.29 -5.15 -23.62
C ASP A 370 -0.44 -4.28 -24.89
N TYR A 371 0.40 -4.50 -25.91
CA TYR A 371 0.32 -3.79 -27.20
C TYR A 371 -0.18 -4.75 -28.29
N GLN A 372 -1.41 -4.53 -28.74
CA GLN A 372 -2.07 -5.41 -29.71
C GLN A 372 -2.81 -4.56 -30.75
N GLY A 373 -2.74 -4.96 -32.02
CA GLY A 373 -3.48 -4.29 -33.11
C GLY A 373 -3.17 -2.80 -33.27
N GLY A 374 -1.96 -2.36 -32.89
CA GLY A 374 -1.56 -0.95 -32.94
C GLY A 374 -2.01 -0.10 -31.75
N GLY A 375 -2.62 -0.70 -30.72
CA GLY A 375 -3.11 -0.02 -29.54
C GLY A 375 -2.69 -0.66 -28.23
N VAL A 376 -2.83 0.10 -27.16
CA VAL A 376 -2.70 -0.39 -25.79
C VAL A 376 -4.03 -1.03 -25.37
N VAL A 377 -3.99 -2.28 -24.92
CA VAL A 377 -5.15 -3.04 -24.45
C VAL A 377 -4.96 -3.46 -23.00
N ASP A 378 -6.04 -3.52 -22.23
CA ASP A 378 -5.99 -4.00 -20.85
C ASP A 378 -6.04 -5.53 -20.79
N THR A 379 -5.38 -6.12 -19.79
CA THR A 379 -5.30 -7.57 -19.61
C THR A 379 -5.61 -7.95 -18.16
N THR A 380 -5.92 -9.23 -17.94
CA THR A 380 -6.08 -9.83 -16.60
C THR A 380 -4.81 -10.53 -16.12
N ASN A 381 -3.65 -10.21 -16.69
CA ASN A 381 -2.38 -10.86 -16.36
C ASN A 381 -2.11 -10.76 -14.86
N SER A 382 -2.06 -11.93 -14.19
CA SER A 382 -1.93 -12.00 -12.74
C SER A 382 -0.94 -13.09 -12.36
N PHE A 383 0.13 -12.71 -11.65
CA PHE A 383 1.17 -13.63 -11.20
C PHE A 383 1.90 -13.05 -9.99
N SER A 384 2.71 -13.88 -9.35
CA SER A 384 3.62 -13.46 -8.29
C SER A 384 5.07 -13.69 -8.70
N PHE A 385 5.99 -12.92 -8.13
CA PHE A 385 7.42 -13.07 -8.26
C PHE A 385 8.03 -13.11 -6.86
N ASN A 386 8.76 -14.19 -6.56
CA ASN A 386 9.54 -14.33 -5.34
C ASN A 386 10.98 -13.84 -5.61
N PRO A 387 11.41 -12.70 -5.05
CA PRO A 387 12.74 -12.16 -5.33
C PRO A 387 13.89 -13.00 -4.74
N ILE A 388 13.63 -13.69 -3.62
CA ILE A 388 14.62 -14.53 -2.93
C ILE A 388 14.87 -15.81 -3.72
N ALA A 389 13.80 -16.53 -4.03
CA ALA A 389 13.87 -17.75 -4.83
C ALA A 389 14.16 -17.48 -6.31
N ASN A 390 13.94 -16.23 -6.76
CA ASN A 390 14.01 -15.81 -8.15
C ASN A 390 13.08 -16.66 -9.05
N THR A 391 11.83 -16.83 -8.62
CA THR A 391 10.84 -17.68 -9.29
C THR A 391 9.51 -16.97 -9.49
N ILE A 392 8.82 -17.28 -10.58
CA ILE A 392 7.44 -16.85 -10.81
C ILE A 392 6.45 -17.86 -10.21
N GLY A 393 5.40 -17.36 -9.57
CA GLY A 393 4.25 -18.11 -9.11
C GLY A 393 2.96 -17.66 -9.79
N THR A 394 1.91 -18.46 -9.66
CA THR A 394 0.57 -18.14 -10.16
C THR A 394 -0.31 -17.61 -9.03
N ILE A 395 -1.24 -16.73 -9.36
CA ILE A 395 -2.31 -16.26 -8.45
C ILE A 395 -3.63 -16.28 -9.21
N ALA A 396 -4.75 -16.14 -8.49
CA ALA A 396 -6.06 -15.97 -9.11
C ALA A 396 -6.04 -14.75 -10.06
N PRO A 397 -6.69 -14.82 -11.23
CA PRO A 397 -6.77 -13.68 -12.15
C PRO A 397 -7.58 -12.55 -11.53
N ILE A 398 -7.13 -11.31 -11.73
CA ILE A 398 -7.89 -10.12 -11.37
C ILE A 398 -9.28 -10.15 -12.05
N PRO A 399 -10.37 -9.73 -11.37
CA PRO A 399 -11.74 -9.84 -11.90
C PRO A 399 -12.00 -9.00 -13.15
N ARG A 400 -11.29 -7.88 -13.30
CA ARG A 400 -11.41 -6.94 -14.42
C ARG A 400 -10.05 -6.69 -15.06
N ALA A 401 -10.00 -6.71 -16.39
CA ALA A 401 -8.82 -6.30 -17.14
C ALA A 401 -8.52 -4.82 -16.87
N THR A 402 -7.31 -4.51 -16.42
CA THR A 402 -6.89 -3.13 -16.13
C THR A 402 -5.37 -2.98 -16.28
N GLY A 403 -4.93 -1.74 -16.42
CA GLY A 403 -3.53 -1.32 -16.52
C GLY A 403 -3.42 0.18 -16.30
N GLU A 404 -2.29 0.79 -16.65
CA GLU A 404 -2.09 2.25 -16.50
C GLU A 404 -2.43 2.80 -15.11
N THR A 405 -2.16 1.99 -14.10
CA THR A 405 -2.40 2.32 -12.69
C THR A 405 -1.37 1.65 -11.78
N ARG A 406 -1.52 1.83 -10.48
CA ARG A 406 -0.66 1.29 -9.42
C ARG A 406 -1.42 0.23 -8.62
N ALA A 407 -0.65 -0.67 -8.01
CA ALA A 407 -1.16 -1.48 -6.90
C ALA A 407 -0.50 -1.01 -5.60
N LEU A 408 -1.24 -1.09 -4.50
CA LEU A 408 -0.81 -0.67 -3.17
C LEU A 408 -0.80 -1.87 -2.23
N ASN A 409 0.21 -1.97 -1.36
CA ASN A 409 0.10 -2.86 -0.21
C ASN A 409 -0.68 -2.12 0.88
N PHE A 410 -1.91 -2.55 1.14
CA PHE A 410 -2.75 -1.94 2.16
C PHE A 410 -3.29 -3.02 3.08
N ASN A 411 -2.93 -2.97 4.37
CA ASN A 411 -3.34 -3.94 5.38
C ASN A 411 -3.08 -5.40 4.96
N GLY A 412 -1.93 -5.65 4.33
CA GLY A 412 -1.50 -6.98 3.87
C GLY A 412 -2.23 -7.51 2.64
N LYS A 413 -2.96 -6.65 1.92
CA LYS A 413 -3.63 -6.96 0.66
C LYS A 413 -3.06 -6.10 -0.46
N MET A 414 -3.10 -6.63 -1.67
CA MET A 414 -2.77 -5.86 -2.87
C MET A 414 -4.05 -5.16 -3.35
N LEU A 415 -4.06 -3.83 -3.36
CA LEU A 415 -5.16 -3.05 -3.92
C LEU A 415 -4.77 -2.51 -5.30
N VAL A 416 -5.44 -2.96 -6.35
CA VAL A 416 -5.29 -2.41 -7.70
C VAL A 416 -6.29 -1.27 -7.87
N MET A 417 -5.80 -0.07 -8.17
CA MET A 417 -6.58 1.16 -8.08
C MET A 417 -7.11 1.59 -9.45
N GLY A 418 -8.38 1.38 -9.78
CA GLY A 418 -9.03 1.86 -11.00
C GLY A 418 -8.28 1.51 -12.30
N GLY A 419 -7.97 2.54 -13.08
CA GLY A 419 -7.08 2.42 -14.25
C GLY A 419 -7.77 1.93 -15.53
N GLY A 420 -6.93 1.66 -16.53
CA GLY A 420 -7.26 1.02 -17.82
C GLY A 420 -7.72 1.97 -18.92
N ARG A 421 -7.75 1.46 -20.16
CA ARG A 421 -8.21 2.14 -21.39
C ARG A 421 -9.39 1.46 -22.07
N THR A 422 -9.50 0.14 -21.95
CA THR A 422 -10.51 -0.64 -22.65
C THR A 422 -11.79 -0.63 -21.82
N ALA A 423 -12.94 -0.35 -22.45
CA ALA A 423 -14.24 -0.32 -21.75
C ALA A 423 -14.41 -1.56 -20.85
N PRO A 424 -14.80 -1.40 -19.58
CA PRO A 424 -15.43 -0.22 -18.97
C PRO A 424 -14.46 0.85 -18.41
N ASN A 425 -13.17 0.81 -18.77
CA ASN A 425 -12.14 1.71 -18.24
C ASN A 425 -12.08 3.05 -19.02
N PRO A 426 -11.57 4.14 -18.41
CA PRO A 426 -10.99 4.25 -17.05
C PRO A 426 -12.01 3.99 -15.94
N SER A 427 -11.59 3.26 -14.90
CA SER A 427 -12.47 2.85 -13.80
C SER A 427 -12.15 3.57 -12.48
N MET A 428 -13.13 3.55 -11.58
CA MET A 428 -13.01 3.93 -10.15
C MET A 428 -12.95 2.73 -9.21
N GLU A 429 -13.04 1.52 -9.76
CA GLU A 429 -13.07 0.25 -9.04
C GLU A 429 -11.76 -0.02 -8.28
N VAL A 430 -11.86 -0.59 -7.09
CA VAL A 430 -10.70 -1.06 -6.32
C VAL A 430 -10.76 -2.57 -6.19
N ASP A 431 -9.79 -3.26 -6.78
CA ASP A 431 -9.68 -4.72 -6.73
C ASP A 431 -8.67 -5.12 -5.64
N ALA A 432 -9.13 -5.85 -4.62
CA ALA A 432 -8.31 -6.26 -3.48
C ALA A 432 -7.97 -7.76 -3.55
N TYR A 433 -6.69 -8.08 -3.74
CA TYR A 433 -6.19 -9.45 -3.68
C TYR A 433 -5.70 -9.81 -2.27
N ASN A 434 -6.18 -10.95 -1.78
CA ASN A 434 -5.73 -11.55 -0.53
C ASN A 434 -4.75 -12.71 -0.82
N PRO A 435 -3.44 -12.56 -0.55
CA PRO A 435 -2.47 -13.63 -0.79
C PRO A 435 -2.67 -14.86 0.11
N GLY A 436 -3.29 -14.70 1.29
CA GLY A 436 -3.54 -15.82 2.21
C GLY A 436 -4.61 -16.79 1.73
N THR A 437 -5.59 -16.29 0.96
CA THR A 437 -6.69 -17.11 0.40
C THR A 437 -6.59 -17.29 -1.11
N ASN A 438 -5.69 -16.57 -1.77
CA ASN A 438 -5.58 -16.51 -3.23
C ASN A 438 -6.92 -16.11 -3.90
N THR A 439 -7.56 -15.07 -3.37
CA THR A 439 -8.86 -14.59 -3.86
C THR A 439 -8.87 -13.08 -4.02
N TRP A 440 -9.70 -12.61 -4.93
CA TRP A 440 -9.99 -11.18 -5.14
C TRP A 440 -11.33 -10.80 -4.52
N ALA A 441 -11.43 -9.54 -4.09
CA ALA A 441 -12.69 -8.90 -3.73
C ALA A 441 -12.76 -7.53 -4.38
N VAL A 442 -13.95 -7.14 -4.85
CA VAL A 442 -14.18 -5.88 -5.58
C VAL A 442 -14.79 -4.86 -4.63
N ASN A 443 -14.22 -3.65 -4.59
CA ASN A 443 -14.66 -2.52 -3.77
C ASN A 443 -14.78 -2.86 -2.27
N THR A 444 -13.96 -3.79 -1.80
CA THR A 444 -13.86 -4.17 -0.39
C THR A 444 -12.47 -4.76 -0.11
N PRO A 445 -11.83 -4.46 1.03
CA PRO A 445 -12.30 -3.60 2.12
C PRO A 445 -12.27 -2.09 1.80
N VAL A 446 -11.63 -1.69 0.70
CA VAL A 446 -11.63 -0.30 0.23
C VAL A 446 -12.70 -0.15 -0.86
N PRO A 447 -13.71 0.72 -0.67
CA PRO A 447 -14.74 0.95 -1.68
C PRO A 447 -14.17 1.63 -2.93
N ALA A 448 -14.96 1.65 -4.00
CA ALA A 448 -14.66 2.46 -5.18
C ALA A 448 -14.45 3.93 -4.77
N PHE A 449 -13.47 4.59 -5.40
CA PHE A 449 -13.34 6.04 -5.29
C PHE A 449 -14.39 6.74 -6.18
N THR A 450 -14.46 8.08 -6.12
CA THR A 450 -15.57 8.85 -6.69
C THR A 450 -15.36 9.14 -8.17
N THR A 451 -14.14 9.53 -8.55
CA THR A 451 -13.83 9.96 -9.92
C THR A 451 -13.02 8.89 -10.62
N ALA A 452 -13.55 8.27 -11.68
CA ALA A 452 -12.81 7.31 -12.48
C ALA A 452 -11.56 7.93 -13.10
N ARG A 453 -10.42 7.22 -12.98
CA ARG A 453 -9.11 7.75 -13.38
C ARG A 453 -8.19 6.68 -13.95
N ARG A 454 -7.27 7.09 -14.83
CA ARG A 454 -6.05 6.31 -15.18
C ARG A 454 -4.81 7.21 -15.24
N ASN A 455 -3.61 6.62 -15.20
CA ASN A 455 -2.32 7.30 -15.16
C ASN A 455 -2.23 8.41 -14.09
N PHE A 456 -2.78 8.16 -12.90
CA PHE A 456 -2.74 9.09 -11.78
C PHE A 456 -1.67 8.68 -10.76
N PRO A 457 -0.99 9.63 -10.11
CA PRO A 457 -0.19 9.33 -8.92
C PRO A 457 -1.08 8.87 -7.77
N THR A 458 -0.70 7.77 -7.13
CA THR A 458 -1.32 7.27 -5.90
C THR A 458 -0.30 6.53 -5.04
N ASP A 459 -0.43 6.65 -3.72
CA ASP A 459 0.30 5.83 -2.76
C ASP A 459 -0.41 5.78 -1.39
N THR A 460 0.13 5.02 -0.43
CA THR A 460 -0.48 4.79 0.89
C THR A 460 0.56 4.76 2.02
N ASP A 461 0.11 5.00 3.25
CA ASP A 461 0.85 4.71 4.47
C ASP A 461 0.80 3.22 4.88
N GLY A 462 0.20 2.39 4.03
CA GLY A 462 0.06 0.94 4.18
C GLY A 462 -1.06 0.50 5.11
N THR A 463 -1.69 1.41 5.85
CA THR A 463 -2.58 1.05 6.98
C THR A 463 -3.85 1.87 7.07
N THR A 464 -3.77 3.21 7.00
CA THR A 464 -4.88 4.10 7.33
C THR A 464 -5.32 5.03 6.20
N ARG A 465 -4.40 5.42 5.31
CA ARG A 465 -4.65 6.44 4.29
C ARG A 465 -4.20 5.97 2.92
N ILE A 466 -4.99 6.29 1.91
CA ILE A 466 -4.56 6.23 0.50
C ILE A 466 -4.73 7.63 -0.06
N TRP A 467 -3.72 8.12 -0.75
CA TRP A 467 -3.78 9.38 -1.47
C TRP A 467 -3.76 9.10 -2.96
N LEU A 468 -4.63 9.76 -3.70
CA LEU A 468 -4.59 9.79 -5.15
C LEU A 468 -4.96 11.18 -5.66
N GLY A 469 -4.47 11.54 -6.84
CA GLY A 469 -4.91 12.76 -7.49
C GLY A 469 -4.49 12.84 -8.94
N GLY A 470 -5.11 13.77 -9.69
CA GLY A 470 -4.85 13.92 -11.11
C GLY A 470 -5.32 12.74 -11.96
N GLY A 471 -4.57 12.41 -13.02
CA GLY A 471 -4.91 11.39 -14.01
C GLY A 471 -5.85 11.85 -15.12
N TYR A 472 -6.18 10.94 -16.01
CA TYR A 472 -7.20 11.13 -17.04
C TYR A 472 -8.58 10.76 -16.51
N ALA A 473 -9.60 11.56 -16.81
CA ALA A 473 -10.99 11.29 -16.49
C ALA A 473 -11.56 10.08 -17.27
N SER A 474 -12.84 9.78 -17.06
CA SER A 474 -13.56 8.66 -17.68
C SER A 474 -13.67 8.75 -19.21
N ASP A 475 -13.60 9.95 -19.79
CA ASP A 475 -13.49 10.13 -21.25
C ASP A 475 -12.12 9.70 -21.81
N GLY A 476 -11.17 9.45 -20.90
CA GLY A 476 -9.83 9.05 -21.20
C GLY A 476 -8.94 10.13 -21.82
N LEU A 477 -9.35 11.39 -21.82
CA LEU A 477 -8.67 12.51 -22.47
C LEU A 477 -8.49 13.70 -21.54
N THR A 478 -9.48 14.01 -20.71
CA THR A 478 -9.45 15.17 -19.82
C THR A 478 -8.47 14.95 -18.68
N ALA A 479 -7.42 15.78 -18.63
CA ALA A 479 -6.46 15.80 -17.52
C ALA A 479 -7.10 16.42 -16.28
N LEU A 480 -6.97 15.74 -15.13
CA LEU A 480 -7.54 16.16 -13.86
C LEU A 480 -6.47 16.77 -12.96
N ASN A 481 -6.92 17.60 -12.01
CA ASN A 481 -6.14 18.02 -10.83
C ASN A 481 -6.84 17.65 -9.52
N SER A 482 -8.01 17.03 -9.55
CA SER A 482 -8.74 16.68 -8.33
C SER A 482 -8.03 15.59 -7.54
N MET A 483 -8.10 15.70 -6.22
CA MET A 483 -7.51 14.75 -5.27
C MET A 483 -8.63 14.03 -4.51
N GLU A 484 -8.42 12.75 -4.21
CA GLU A 484 -9.25 11.99 -3.28
C GLU A 484 -8.36 11.33 -2.24
N ILE A 485 -8.85 11.29 -1.01
CA ILE A 485 -8.14 10.72 0.12
C ILE A 485 -9.04 9.64 0.69
N PHE A 486 -8.54 8.41 0.71
CA PHE A 486 -9.17 7.35 1.46
C PHE A 486 -8.78 7.44 2.93
N CYS A 487 -9.74 7.11 3.75
CA CYS A 487 -9.59 6.95 5.17
C CYS A 487 -10.12 5.58 5.58
N ALA A 488 -9.26 4.71 6.12
CA ALA A 488 -9.71 3.45 6.70
C ALA A 488 -10.59 3.73 7.92
N ALA A 489 -11.68 2.97 8.03
CA ALA A 489 -12.45 2.95 9.27
C ALA A 489 -11.56 2.47 10.42
N ALA A 490 -11.77 3.06 11.59
CA ALA A 490 -11.13 2.59 12.80
C ALA A 490 -11.50 1.11 13.04
N GLY A 491 -10.51 0.29 13.38
CA GLY A 491 -10.70 -1.15 13.58
C GLY A 491 -10.57 -2.01 12.33
N ALA A 492 -10.29 -1.42 11.16
CA ALA A 492 -9.78 -2.16 10.01
C ALA A 492 -8.35 -2.65 10.30
N THR A 493 -8.23 -3.68 11.13
CA THR A 493 -6.95 -4.30 11.46
C THR A 493 -6.42 -5.07 10.25
N ALA A 494 -5.11 -4.98 10.04
CA ALA A 494 -4.42 -5.87 9.12
C ALA A 494 -4.75 -7.33 9.48
N THR A 495 -5.21 -8.11 8.50
CA THR A 495 -5.27 -9.56 8.67
C THR A 495 -3.84 -10.02 8.96
N PRO A 496 -3.56 -10.77 10.05
CA PRO A 496 -2.19 -11.18 10.36
C PRO A 496 -1.58 -11.88 9.15
N THR A 497 -0.45 -11.35 8.67
CA THR A 497 0.37 -11.98 7.63
C THR A 497 0.69 -13.40 8.10
N PRO A 498 0.32 -14.46 7.37
CA PRO A 498 0.72 -15.80 7.75
C PRO A 498 2.25 -15.85 7.78
N THR A 499 2.82 -16.09 8.96
CA THR A 499 4.21 -16.48 9.07
C THR A 499 4.39 -17.74 8.24
N THR A 500 5.35 -17.73 7.32
CA THR A 500 5.71 -18.91 6.54
C THR A 500 6.09 -20.02 7.51
N THR A 501 5.17 -20.96 7.74
CA THR A 501 5.54 -22.23 8.36
C THR A 501 6.38 -22.95 7.31
N ALA A 502 7.66 -23.18 7.61
CA ALA A 502 8.51 -23.97 6.74
C ALA A 502 7.83 -25.33 6.51
N THR A 503 7.31 -25.56 5.31
CA THR A 503 6.93 -26.90 4.87
C THR A 503 8.18 -27.76 4.97
N ALA A 504 8.13 -28.81 5.79
CA ALA A 504 9.24 -29.75 5.91
C ALA A 504 9.63 -30.23 4.51
N THR A 505 10.84 -29.86 4.08
CA THR A 505 11.46 -30.42 2.88
C THR A 505 11.53 -31.93 3.06
N ALA A 506 10.80 -32.69 2.23
CA ALA A 506 10.97 -34.13 2.18
C ALA A 506 12.45 -34.42 1.88
N THR A 507 13.14 -35.03 2.84
CA THR A 507 14.50 -35.52 2.65
C THR A 507 14.51 -36.46 1.45
N PRO A 508 15.32 -36.22 0.40
CA PRO A 508 15.41 -37.17 -0.70
C PRO A 508 16.01 -38.47 -0.18
N THR A 509 15.21 -39.53 -0.16
CA THR A 509 15.69 -40.90 0.06
C THR A 509 16.69 -41.24 -1.04
N ALA A 510 17.91 -41.60 -0.65
CA ALA A 510 18.97 -41.99 -1.57
C ALA A 510 18.52 -43.16 -2.45
N THR A 511 18.35 -42.89 -3.75
CA THR A 511 18.13 -43.93 -4.75
C THR A 511 19.48 -44.56 -5.08
N ARG A 512 19.63 -45.86 -4.79
CA ARG A 512 20.82 -46.63 -5.15
C ARG A 512 20.99 -46.70 -6.66
N THR A 513 22.13 -46.24 -7.17
CA THR A 513 22.62 -46.46 -8.53
C THR A 513 22.91 -47.96 -8.74
N PRO A 514 22.31 -48.64 -9.74
CA PRO A 514 22.80 -49.93 -10.18
C PRO A 514 23.87 -49.74 -11.27
N THR A 515 25.09 -50.17 -10.95
CA THR A 515 26.16 -50.39 -11.93
C THR A 515 25.84 -51.65 -12.74
N SER A 516 25.78 -51.56 -14.07
CA SER A 516 25.68 -52.73 -14.95
C SER A 516 27.08 -53.19 -15.39
N THR A 517 27.37 -54.46 -15.14
CA THR A 517 28.47 -55.22 -15.77
C THR A 517 27.84 -56.13 -16.82
N PRO A 518 28.38 -56.26 -18.05
CA PRO A 518 27.78 -57.11 -19.07
C PRO A 518 28.27 -58.55 -18.90
N THR A 519 27.35 -59.52 -18.97
CA THR A 519 27.70 -60.93 -19.21
C THR A 519 26.62 -61.58 -20.07
N ALA A 520 27.07 -62.52 -20.90
CA ALA A 520 26.49 -62.91 -22.18
C ALA A 520 25.19 -63.74 -22.15
N SER A 521 24.54 -63.70 -23.31
CA SER A 521 23.44 -64.52 -23.86
C SER A 521 23.49 -66.01 -23.49
N PRO A 522 22.32 -66.68 -23.42
CA PRO A 522 21.91 -67.50 -24.57
C PRO A 522 20.42 -67.39 -24.95
N THR A 523 20.18 -67.43 -26.27
CA THR A 523 18.95 -67.81 -27.01
C THR A 523 18.70 -69.33 -26.80
N PRO A 524 17.49 -69.97 -26.93
CA PRO A 524 16.49 -69.67 -27.98
C PRO A 524 14.97 -69.98 -27.78
N THR A 525 14.21 -69.51 -28.78
CA THR A 525 13.00 -70.11 -29.44
C THR A 525 11.57 -69.98 -28.86
N PRO A 526 10.51 -70.04 -29.70
CA PRO A 526 9.40 -69.07 -29.70
C PRO A 526 8.04 -69.70 -29.38
N SER A 527 7.01 -68.88 -29.17
CA SER A 527 5.63 -69.33 -29.35
C SER A 527 4.71 -68.19 -29.78
N SER A 528 4.03 -68.42 -30.90
CA SER A 528 2.96 -67.62 -31.50
C SER A 528 1.70 -67.60 -30.64
N THR A 529 0.89 -66.54 -30.73
CA THR A 529 -0.53 -66.58 -31.19
C THR A 529 -1.10 -65.16 -31.25
N ALA A 530 -1.74 -64.85 -32.38
CA ALA A 530 -2.39 -63.59 -32.70
C ALA A 530 -3.80 -63.51 -32.09
N THR A 531 -4.31 -62.28 -31.86
CA THR A 531 -5.71 -61.94 -32.17
C THR A 531 -5.80 -60.44 -32.43
N ALA A 532 -6.15 -60.10 -33.67
CA ALA A 532 -6.55 -58.77 -34.08
C ALA A 532 -8.04 -58.57 -33.80
N THR A 533 -8.45 -57.36 -33.45
CA THR A 533 -9.80 -56.88 -33.75
C THR A 533 -9.69 -55.41 -34.15
N ALA A 534 -9.80 -55.17 -35.44
CA ALA A 534 -10.02 -53.86 -36.01
C ALA A 534 -11.52 -53.56 -36.03
N VAL A 535 -11.89 -52.31 -35.75
CA VAL A 535 -13.13 -51.72 -36.27
C VAL A 535 -12.72 -50.42 -36.95
N SER A 536 -12.77 -50.44 -38.27
CA SER A 536 -12.64 -49.30 -39.16
C SER A 536 -14.03 -48.78 -39.52
N THR A 537 -14.21 -47.47 -39.52
CA THR A 537 -15.14 -46.81 -40.44
C THR A 537 -14.47 -45.54 -40.95
N ALA A 538 -14.14 -45.56 -42.24
CA ALA A 538 -13.67 -44.42 -43.01
C ALA A 538 -14.80 -43.90 -43.89
N THR A 539 -14.90 -42.59 -44.02
CA THR A 539 -15.46 -41.96 -45.22
C THR A 539 -14.47 -40.89 -45.66
N ALA A 540 -13.91 -41.07 -46.86
CA ALA A 540 -13.02 -40.15 -47.54
C ALA A 540 -13.79 -39.36 -48.60
N THR A 541 -13.41 -38.10 -48.82
CA THR A 541 -13.38 -37.47 -50.15
C THR A 541 -12.19 -36.52 -50.22
N ALA A 542 -11.44 -36.61 -51.32
CA ALA A 542 -10.16 -35.98 -51.60
C ALA A 542 -10.28 -34.68 -52.42
N ALA A 543 -9.23 -33.84 -52.41
CA ALA A 543 -8.40 -33.53 -53.59
C ALA A 543 -7.34 -32.42 -53.35
N ALA A 544 -6.08 -32.78 -53.64
CA ALA A 544 -4.90 -32.07 -54.19
C ALA A 544 -4.77 -30.53 -54.05
N THR A 545 -3.58 -29.94 -53.82
CA THR A 545 -2.34 -30.12 -54.60
C THR A 545 -1.12 -29.58 -53.82
N ALA A 546 0.00 -30.28 -53.89
CA ALA A 546 1.29 -29.85 -53.35
C ALA A 546 2.24 -29.40 -54.48
N THR A 547 2.97 -28.31 -54.28
CA THR A 547 4.22 -28.02 -55.00
C THR A 547 5.24 -27.46 -54.01
N ARG A 548 6.26 -28.25 -53.67
CA ARG A 548 7.51 -27.80 -53.04
C ARG A 548 8.65 -28.15 -53.99
N THR A 549 9.47 -27.16 -54.33
CA THR A 549 10.73 -27.33 -55.07
C THR A 549 11.87 -26.88 -54.16
N PRO A 550 12.81 -27.77 -53.80
CA PRO A 550 14.13 -27.36 -53.33
C PRO A 550 15.18 -27.66 -54.41
N THR A 551 15.93 -26.64 -54.81
CA THR A 551 17.13 -26.79 -55.65
C THR A 551 18.37 -26.71 -54.77
N ALA A 552 19.16 -27.77 -54.75
CA ALA A 552 20.52 -27.78 -54.23
C ALA A 552 21.46 -28.29 -55.33
N THR A 553 22.55 -27.56 -55.58
CA THR A 553 23.67 -28.00 -56.42
C THR A 553 24.96 -27.71 -55.65
N PRO A 554 25.81 -28.72 -55.38
CA PRO A 554 27.21 -28.52 -55.00
C PRO A 554 28.14 -28.77 -56.19
N THR A 555 29.33 -28.15 -56.23
CA THR A 555 30.63 -28.78 -56.61
C THR A 555 31.82 -27.78 -56.54
N ALA A 556 32.81 -28.19 -55.74
CA ALA A 556 34.29 -28.06 -55.73
C ALA A 556 35.08 -26.85 -56.31
N THR A 557 35.84 -26.22 -55.39
CA THR A 557 37.32 -26.08 -55.26
C THR A 557 38.24 -25.95 -56.49
N THR A 558 39.02 -24.85 -56.52
CA THR A 558 40.49 -24.85 -56.77
C THR A 558 41.18 -23.64 -56.12
N THR A 559 42.30 -23.88 -55.42
CA THR A 559 43.33 -22.91 -55.00
C THR A 559 44.55 -23.06 -55.92
N PRO A 560 45.29 -21.99 -56.25
CA PRO A 560 46.66 -21.87 -55.74
C PRO A 560 47.05 -20.46 -55.25
N ALA A 561 48.10 -20.44 -54.42
CA ALA A 561 48.63 -19.35 -53.61
C ALA A 561 49.55 -18.35 -54.36
N ALA A 562 49.68 -17.12 -53.84
CA ALA A 562 50.95 -16.52 -53.37
C ALA A 562 50.77 -15.05 -52.93
N THR A 563 51.43 -14.71 -51.82
CA THR A 563 51.54 -13.40 -51.15
C THR A 563 52.41 -12.40 -51.95
N PRO A 564 52.20 -11.08 -51.79
CA PRO A 564 53.26 -10.30 -51.12
C PRO A 564 52.75 -9.28 -50.08
N THR A 565 53.60 -9.11 -49.09
CA THR A 565 53.67 -8.13 -48.00
C THR A 565 53.47 -6.67 -48.42
N GLY A 566 52.72 -5.90 -47.61
CA GLY A 566 52.66 -4.44 -47.68
C GLY A 566 51.98 -3.84 -46.43
N THR A 567 52.76 -3.08 -45.66
CA THR A 567 52.44 -2.35 -44.43
C THR A 567 51.22 -1.39 -44.55
N PRO A 568 50.32 -1.28 -43.55
CA PRO A 568 49.23 -0.30 -43.59
C PRO A 568 49.74 1.12 -43.32
N GLY A 569 49.68 1.96 -44.36
CA GLY A 569 49.91 3.40 -44.29
C GLY A 569 48.69 4.15 -43.75
N ILE A 570 48.98 5.06 -42.83
CA ILE A 570 48.09 5.98 -42.14
C ILE A 570 47.45 6.96 -43.13
N THR A 571 46.11 6.98 -43.23
CA THR A 571 45.36 7.98 -44.01
C THR A 571 45.19 9.28 -43.21
N PRO A 572 45.56 10.46 -43.74
CA PRO A 572 45.33 11.75 -43.08
C PRO A 572 43.86 12.19 -43.08
N ARG A 573 43.45 12.71 -41.92
CA ARG A 573 42.15 13.35 -41.64
C ARG A 573 41.94 14.62 -42.50
N PRO A 574 40.72 14.91 -42.99
CA PRO A 574 40.41 16.18 -43.64
C PRO A 574 40.46 17.37 -42.67
N ALA A 575 40.97 18.50 -43.14
CA ALA A 575 41.10 19.76 -42.40
C ALA A 575 39.74 20.44 -42.13
N PRO A 576 39.59 21.20 -41.01
CA PRO A 576 38.35 21.90 -40.67
C PRO A 576 38.10 23.15 -41.54
N SER A 577 36.84 23.41 -41.90
CA SER A 577 36.44 24.60 -42.65
C SER A 577 36.49 25.87 -41.79
N ALA A 578 36.87 26.99 -42.42
CA ALA A 578 36.98 28.30 -41.77
C ALA A 578 35.61 28.88 -41.35
N ARG A 579 35.60 29.56 -40.20
CA ARG A 579 34.47 30.30 -39.60
C ARG A 579 34.32 31.69 -40.25
N PRO A 580 33.11 32.20 -40.52
CA PRO A 580 32.93 33.56 -41.04
C PRO A 580 33.29 34.65 -40.01
N ARG A 581 33.89 35.73 -40.49
CA ARG A 581 34.32 36.93 -39.76
C ARG A 581 33.14 37.89 -39.49
N PRO A 582 33.01 38.51 -38.31
CA PRO A 582 31.95 39.49 -38.04
C PRO A 582 32.20 40.83 -38.73
N THR A 583 31.13 41.43 -39.27
CA THR A 583 31.09 42.80 -39.79
C THR A 583 30.89 43.84 -38.68
N THR A 584 31.34 45.06 -38.99
CA THR A 584 31.59 46.26 -38.16
C THR A 584 30.39 46.84 -37.38
N PRO A 585 30.64 47.61 -36.29
CA PRO A 585 29.62 48.25 -35.46
C PRO A 585 29.13 49.60 -36.03
N PRO A 586 27.95 50.11 -35.60
CA PRO A 586 27.36 51.34 -36.12
C PRO A 586 27.98 52.61 -35.50
N PRO A 587 27.94 53.76 -36.20
CA PRO A 587 28.42 55.04 -35.67
C PRO A 587 27.36 55.76 -34.83
N ARG A 588 27.80 56.45 -33.77
CA ARG A 588 27.05 57.44 -32.96
C ARG A 588 27.38 58.85 -33.44
N PRO A 589 26.45 59.82 -33.40
CA PRO A 589 26.28 60.64 -32.18
C PRO A 589 24.98 60.38 -31.42
#